data_AF-A0A7Z9Y4N9-F1
#
_entry.id   AF-A0A7Z9Y4N9-F1
#
_cell.length_a   1.000
_cell.length_b   1.000
_cell.length_c   1.000
_cell.angle_alpha   90.00
_cell.angle_beta   90.00
_cell.angle_gamma   90.00
#
_symmetry.space_group_name_H-M   'P 1'
#
loop_
_entity.id
_entity.type
_entity.pdbx_description
1 polymer ?
#
loop_
_entity_poly.entity_id
_entity_poly.type
_entity_poly.pdbx_seq_one_letter_code
_entity_poly.pdbx_strand_id
1 'polypeptide(L)'
;MILRILGGLFVILLVIAGILTAIAVVIGWSYGIGWAIAQFLPFTLFETTLLGMLASIFIFFLGSRILSVLLSEGEQTMETSHGSDQPLFMDHLLEEEGIPAGRFVQSEGGETDEAWFRYQIANDIYDDLLSKLDLNATMGETQVKELAVRLTDVVTAVFKARPKKPRSQRVTITVAQLKKQMDKTGLRPYDNDILKTTVGAVNKRLSFDDELADIVRQKTWNDIY
;
A
#
# COMPACT_ATOMS: atom_id res chain seq x y z
N MET A 1 31.15 -27.41 1.69
CA MET A 1 31.41 -25.97 1.97
C MET A 1 31.94 -25.24 0.73
N ILE A 2 32.98 -25.75 0.07
CA ILE A 2 33.58 -25.13 -1.15
C ILE A 2 32.56 -24.99 -2.31
N LEU A 3 31.67 -25.97 -2.54
CA LEU A 3 30.66 -25.90 -3.62
C LEU A 3 29.61 -24.78 -3.43
N ARG A 4 29.24 -24.45 -2.18
CA ARG A 4 28.27 -23.37 -1.90
C ARG A 4 28.87 -21.98 -2.13
N ILE A 5 30.15 -21.82 -1.83
CA ILE A 5 30.90 -20.57 -2.07
C ILE A 5 31.08 -20.36 -3.58
N LEU A 6 31.40 -21.43 -4.32
CA LEU A 6 31.53 -21.39 -5.78
C LEU A 6 30.21 -21.04 -6.48
N GLY A 7 29.09 -21.60 -5.99
CA GLY A 7 27.75 -21.28 -6.51
C GLY A 7 27.34 -19.82 -6.28
N GLY A 8 27.60 -19.28 -5.08
CA GLY A 8 27.34 -17.86 -4.79
C GLY A 8 28.18 -16.92 -5.67
N LEU A 9 29.46 -17.24 -5.87
CA LEU A 9 30.34 -16.45 -6.74
C LEU A 9 29.90 -16.47 -8.21
N PHE A 10 29.40 -17.61 -8.70
CA PHE A 10 28.87 -17.72 -10.05
C PHE A 10 27.61 -16.87 -10.26
N VAL A 11 26.69 -16.84 -9.29
CA VAL A 11 25.49 -15.99 -9.34
C VAL A 11 25.87 -14.51 -9.35
N ILE A 12 26.82 -14.10 -8.50
CA ILE A 12 27.31 -12.71 -8.47
C ILE A 12 27.94 -12.32 -9.81
N LEU A 13 28.75 -13.20 -10.42
CA LEU A 13 29.34 -12.95 -11.73
C LEU A 13 28.29 -12.79 -12.83
N LEU A 14 27.22 -13.61 -12.81
CA LEU A 14 26.12 -13.47 -13.74
C LEU A 14 25.39 -12.14 -13.60
N VAL A 15 25.12 -11.71 -12.36
CA VAL A 15 24.48 -10.41 -12.10
C VAL A 15 25.35 -9.26 -12.61
N ILE A 16 26.65 -9.29 -12.33
CA ILE A 16 27.59 -8.26 -12.80
C ILE A 16 27.65 -8.25 -14.34
N ALA A 17 27.74 -9.41 -14.98
CA ALA A 17 27.75 -9.53 -16.44
C ALA A 17 26.45 -8.98 -17.07
N GLY A 18 25.30 -9.25 -16.44
CA GLY A 18 24.00 -8.70 -16.85
C GLY A 18 23.98 -7.18 -16.77
N ILE A 19 24.45 -6.60 -15.66
CA ILE A 19 24.53 -5.14 -15.47
C ILE A 19 25.44 -4.51 -16.52
N LEU A 20 26.63 -5.07 -16.75
CA LEU A 20 27.57 -4.56 -17.75
C LEU A 20 26.99 -4.62 -19.17
N THR A 21 26.27 -5.69 -19.50
CA THR A 21 25.61 -5.84 -20.80
C THR A 21 24.50 -4.80 -20.96
N ALA A 22 23.67 -4.57 -19.94
CA ALA A 22 22.63 -3.55 -19.96
C ALA A 22 23.23 -2.14 -20.16
N ILE A 23 24.32 -1.82 -19.45
CA ILE A 23 25.03 -0.55 -19.61
C ILE A 23 25.56 -0.40 -21.05
N ALA A 24 26.19 -1.44 -21.60
CA ALA A 24 26.72 -1.41 -22.96
C ALA A 24 25.62 -1.19 -24.02
N VAL A 25 24.45 -1.82 -23.84
CA VAL A 25 23.29 -1.64 -24.72
C VAL A 25 22.78 -0.21 -24.64
N VAL A 26 22.63 0.36 -23.44
CA VAL A 26 22.18 1.75 -23.27
C VAL A 26 23.15 2.73 -23.94
N ILE A 27 24.45 2.58 -23.71
CA ILE A 27 25.47 3.45 -24.31
C ILE A 27 25.47 3.33 -25.84
N GLY A 28 25.45 2.11 -26.37
CA GLY A 28 25.42 1.86 -27.81
C GLY A 28 24.18 2.44 -28.48
N TRP A 29 23.01 2.29 -27.84
CA TRP A 29 21.75 2.83 -28.32
C TRP A 29 21.73 4.35 -28.29
N SER A 30 22.22 4.97 -27.21
CA SER A 30 22.33 6.43 -27.10
C SER A 30 23.29 7.02 -28.14
N TYR A 31 24.41 6.35 -28.43
CA TYR A 31 25.33 6.78 -29.48
C TYR A 31 24.70 6.67 -30.87
N GLY A 32 24.00 5.57 -31.16
CA GLY A 32 23.32 5.36 -32.43
C GLY A 32 22.20 6.38 -32.70
N ILE A 33 21.35 6.64 -31.71
CA ILE A 33 20.30 7.66 -31.80
C ILE A 33 20.92 9.07 -31.91
N GLY A 34 21.93 9.38 -31.09
CA GLY A 34 22.61 10.68 -31.14
C GLY A 34 23.25 10.95 -32.50
N TRP A 35 23.87 9.93 -33.11
CA TRP A 35 24.41 10.01 -34.47
C TRP A 35 23.31 10.22 -35.52
N ALA A 36 22.19 9.49 -35.42
CA ALA A 36 21.07 9.64 -36.35
C ALA A 36 20.42 11.03 -36.27
N ILE A 37 20.22 11.58 -35.07
CA ILE A 37 19.65 12.92 -34.87
C ILE A 37 20.58 14.01 -35.40
N ALA A 38 21.90 13.85 -35.23
CA ALA A 38 22.91 14.80 -35.72
C ALA A 38 22.92 14.93 -37.26
N GLN A 39 22.36 13.96 -38.01
CA GLN A 39 22.21 14.08 -39.46
C GLN A 39 21.08 15.04 -39.88
N PHE A 40 20.09 15.27 -39.00
CA PHE A 40 18.89 16.03 -39.33
C PHE A 40 18.82 17.39 -38.64
N LEU A 41 19.56 17.59 -37.56
CA LEU A 41 19.56 18.82 -36.77
C LEU A 41 21.00 19.32 -36.56
N PRO A 42 21.25 20.64 -36.58
CA PRO A 42 22.58 21.23 -36.46
C PRO A 42 23.08 21.24 -35.00
N PHE A 43 22.97 20.10 -34.32
CA PHE A 43 23.44 19.92 -32.96
C PHE A 43 24.86 19.36 -32.95
N THR A 44 25.63 19.74 -31.94
CA THR A 44 26.95 19.14 -31.72
C THR A 44 26.83 17.71 -31.18
N LEU A 45 27.84 16.85 -31.41
CA LEU A 45 27.85 15.47 -30.89
C LEU A 45 27.69 15.40 -29.37
N PHE A 46 28.10 16.45 -28.65
CA PHE A 46 27.91 16.58 -27.21
C PHE A 46 26.43 16.84 -26.84
N GLU A 47 25.75 17.73 -27.55
CA GLU A 47 24.34 18.04 -27.30
C GLU A 47 23.44 16.86 -27.65
N THR A 48 23.73 16.13 -28.73
CA THR A 48 22.95 14.96 -29.12
C THR A 48 23.13 13.79 -28.15
N THR A 49 24.34 13.59 -27.61
CA THR A 49 24.58 12.58 -26.57
C THR A 49 23.89 12.93 -25.25
N LEU A 50 23.93 14.21 -24.84
CA LEU A 50 23.20 14.68 -23.66
C LEU A 50 21.68 14.52 -23.84
N LEU A 51 21.14 14.87 -25.00
CA LEU A 51 19.73 14.71 -25.33
C LEU A 51 19.34 13.23 -25.34
N GLY A 52 20.21 12.36 -25.86
CA GLY A 52 20.05 10.90 -25.83
C GLY A 52 20.00 10.35 -24.40
N MET A 53 20.84 10.86 -23.49
CA MET A 53 20.80 10.49 -22.08
C MET A 53 19.49 10.94 -21.41
N LEU A 54 19.05 12.18 -21.63
CA LEU A 54 17.77 12.67 -21.09
C LEU A 54 16.58 11.88 -21.65
N ALA A 55 16.58 11.61 -22.95
CA ALA A 55 15.57 10.78 -23.59
C ALA A 55 15.58 9.36 -23.01
N SER A 56 16.75 8.78 -22.71
CA SER A 56 16.85 7.45 -22.09
C SER A 56 16.27 7.41 -20.67
N ILE A 57 16.46 8.47 -19.86
CA ILE A 57 15.83 8.59 -18.54
C ILE A 57 14.32 8.69 -18.68
N PHE A 58 13.85 9.49 -19.64
CA PHE A 58 12.42 9.64 -19.90
C PHE A 58 11.78 8.33 -20.39
N ILE A 59 12.43 7.63 -21.31
CA ILE A 59 12.01 6.31 -21.81
C ILE A 59 12.06 5.27 -20.69
N PHE A 60 13.07 5.31 -19.81
CA PHE A 60 13.14 4.41 -18.65
C PHE A 60 12.00 4.68 -17.68
N PHE A 61 11.69 5.94 -17.38
CA PHE A 61 10.59 6.31 -16.49
C PHE A 61 9.21 5.96 -17.09
N LEU A 62 9.02 6.25 -18.38
CA LEU A 62 7.79 5.92 -19.09
C LEU A 62 7.65 4.40 -19.26
N GLY A 63 8.76 3.73 -19.58
CA GLY A 63 8.87 2.30 -19.69
C GLY A 63 8.64 1.60 -18.36
N SER A 64 9.18 2.08 -17.24
CA SER A 64 8.91 1.52 -15.91
C SER A 64 7.45 1.68 -15.51
N ARG A 65 6.79 2.77 -15.94
CA ARG A 65 5.36 3.00 -15.70
C ARG A 65 4.46 2.15 -16.58
N ILE A 66 4.83 1.96 -17.85
CA ILE A 66 4.12 1.06 -18.78
C ILE A 66 4.35 -0.40 -18.37
N LEU A 67 5.59 -0.75 -18.01
CA LEU A 67 5.98 -2.06 -17.50
C LEU A 67 5.32 -2.33 -16.15
N SER A 68 5.16 -1.35 -15.26
CA SER A 68 4.39 -1.58 -14.02
C SER A 68 2.91 -1.82 -14.31
N VAL A 69 2.34 -1.20 -15.36
CA VAL A 69 0.96 -1.47 -15.77
C VAL A 69 0.83 -2.86 -16.44
N LEU A 70 1.78 -3.24 -17.31
CA LEU A 70 1.82 -4.55 -17.98
C LEU A 70 2.22 -5.71 -17.05
N LEU A 71 3.15 -5.49 -16.12
CA LEU A 71 3.49 -6.48 -15.08
C LEU A 71 2.41 -6.55 -14.00
N SER A 72 1.63 -5.48 -13.78
CA SER A 72 0.44 -5.57 -12.94
C SER A 72 -0.68 -6.40 -13.59
N GLU A 73 -0.64 -6.66 -14.90
CA GLU A 73 -1.44 -7.70 -15.57
C GLU A 73 -0.75 -9.09 -15.54
N GLY A 74 0.58 -9.15 -15.40
CA GLY A 74 1.38 -10.38 -15.36
C GLY A 74 1.56 -11.01 -13.96
N GLU A 75 1.32 -10.23 -12.90
CA GLU A 75 1.25 -10.70 -11.50
C GLU A 75 -0.20 -11.07 -11.12
N GLN A 76 -1.02 -11.43 -12.12
CA GLN A 76 -2.33 -12.09 -11.97
C GLN A 76 -2.36 -13.50 -12.60
N THR A 77 -1.21 -14.08 -12.99
CA THR A 77 -1.15 -15.36 -13.71
C THR A 77 -0.42 -16.50 -13.00
N MET A 78 -0.50 -16.56 -11.66
CA MET A 78 -0.36 -17.82 -10.91
C MET A 78 -1.28 -17.82 -9.67
N GLU A 79 -2.59 -17.73 -9.88
CA GLU A 79 -3.64 -18.35 -9.04
C GLU A 79 -5.04 -18.01 -9.61
N THR A 80 -5.30 -18.41 -10.85
CA THR A 80 -6.67 -18.44 -11.40
C THR A 80 -6.97 -19.82 -11.96
N SER A 81 -6.96 -20.79 -11.05
CA SER A 81 -7.78 -21.98 -11.18
C SER A 81 -8.54 -22.23 -9.87
N HIS A 82 -9.23 -21.20 -9.37
CA HIS A 82 -10.36 -21.39 -8.48
C HIS A 82 -11.65 -21.22 -9.27
N GLY A 83 -12.11 -22.36 -9.81
CA GLY A 83 -13.55 -22.60 -9.83
C GLY A 83 -14.02 -22.76 -8.40
N SER A 84 -14.35 -21.63 -7.76
CA SER A 84 -15.22 -21.56 -6.60
C SER A 84 -15.49 -20.10 -6.32
N ASP A 85 -16.77 -19.72 -6.37
CA ASP A 85 -17.32 -18.49 -5.80
C ASP A 85 -16.98 -18.43 -4.30
N GLN A 86 -15.77 -18.01 -3.94
CA GLN A 86 -15.44 -17.64 -2.57
C GLN A 86 -15.04 -16.17 -2.55
N PRO A 87 -15.71 -15.34 -1.73
CA PRO A 87 -15.35 -13.94 -1.59
C PRO A 87 -13.94 -13.84 -1.01
N LEU A 88 -13.15 -12.86 -1.48
CA LEU A 88 -11.79 -12.50 -1.03
C LEU A 88 -11.68 -12.37 0.51
N PHE A 89 -12.82 -12.19 1.19
CA PHE A 89 -12.97 -12.17 2.63
C PHE A 89 -12.63 -13.50 3.33
N MET A 90 -12.81 -14.65 2.67
CA MET A 90 -12.61 -15.98 3.26
C MET A 90 -11.14 -16.33 3.48
N ASP A 91 -10.23 -15.82 2.65
CA ASP A 91 -8.79 -16.08 2.77
C ASP A 91 -8.20 -15.40 4.02
N HIS A 92 -8.74 -14.23 4.38
CA HIS A 92 -8.32 -13.45 5.56
C HIS A 92 -8.96 -13.92 6.88
N LEU A 93 -9.82 -14.96 6.87
CA LEU A 93 -10.36 -15.54 8.11
C LEU A 93 -9.33 -16.39 8.87
N LEU A 94 -8.25 -16.80 8.20
CA LEU A 94 -7.24 -17.74 8.73
C LEU A 94 -5.88 -17.10 9.02
N GLU A 95 -5.70 -15.79 8.83
CA GLU A 95 -4.45 -15.10 9.13
C GLU A 95 -4.15 -15.10 10.64
N GLU A 96 -3.08 -15.78 11.06
CA GLU A 96 -2.67 -15.84 12.48
C GLU A 96 -1.97 -14.55 12.95
N GLU A 97 -1.32 -13.79 12.06
CA GLU A 97 -0.48 -12.64 12.46
C GLU A 97 -1.24 -11.33 12.75
N GLY A 98 -2.57 -11.30 12.57
CA GLY A 98 -3.40 -10.09 12.70
C GLY A 98 -4.63 -10.19 13.60
N ILE A 99 -5.53 -9.22 13.46
CA ILE A 99 -6.90 -9.30 13.99
C ILE A 99 -7.75 -10.02 12.94
N PRO A 100 -8.32 -11.20 13.25
CA PRO A 100 -9.02 -12.01 12.26
C PRO A 100 -10.27 -11.30 11.74
N ALA A 101 -10.55 -11.44 10.45
CA ALA A 101 -11.71 -10.84 9.78
C ALA A 101 -13.05 -11.27 10.43
N GLY A 102 -13.12 -12.48 10.99
CA GLY A 102 -14.27 -12.99 11.74
C GLY A 102 -14.63 -12.18 13.00
N ARG A 103 -13.76 -11.28 13.45
CA ARG A 103 -14.09 -10.32 14.53
C ARG A 103 -15.08 -9.24 14.09
N PHE A 104 -15.15 -8.96 12.79
CA PHE A 104 -15.95 -7.87 12.22
C PHE A 104 -17.20 -8.38 11.48
N VAL A 105 -17.19 -9.62 11.00
CA VAL A 105 -18.33 -10.28 10.35
C VAL A 105 -19.13 -11.09 11.36
N GLN A 106 -20.41 -10.76 11.55
CA GLN A 106 -21.24 -11.37 12.59
C GLN A 106 -22.16 -12.52 12.08
N SER A 107 -22.36 -12.65 10.77
CA SER A 107 -23.23 -13.67 10.16
C SER A 107 -22.94 -13.85 8.67
N GLU A 108 -23.48 -14.91 8.05
CA GLU A 108 -23.56 -15.05 6.59
C GLU A 108 -24.26 -13.81 5.99
N GLY A 109 -23.62 -13.16 5.02
CA GLY A 109 -24.04 -11.86 4.47
C GLY A 109 -23.61 -10.63 5.30
N GLY A 110 -22.79 -10.81 6.33
CA GLY A 110 -22.19 -9.74 7.14
C GLY A 110 -20.92 -9.13 6.53
N GLU A 111 -20.55 -9.52 5.31
CA GLU A 111 -19.45 -8.98 4.51
C GLU A 111 -19.90 -7.64 3.91
N THR A 112 -19.94 -6.61 4.74
CA THR A 112 -20.26 -5.25 4.29
C THR A 112 -18.99 -4.41 4.15
N ASP A 113 -19.09 -3.33 3.38
CA ASP A 113 -18.07 -2.27 3.34
C ASP A 113 -17.64 -1.79 4.73
N GLU A 114 -18.57 -1.72 5.70
CA GLU A 114 -18.22 -1.38 7.09
C GLU A 114 -17.40 -2.47 7.77
N ALA A 115 -17.71 -3.74 7.57
CA ALA A 115 -16.94 -4.85 8.11
C ALA A 115 -15.52 -4.86 7.52
N TRP A 116 -15.42 -4.70 6.19
CA TRP A 116 -14.15 -4.57 5.48
C TRP A 116 -13.33 -3.38 5.96
N PHE A 117 -13.95 -2.20 6.02
CA PHE A 117 -13.30 -0.97 6.49
C PHE A 117 -12.79 -1.13 7.92
N ARG A 118 -13.59 -1.72 8.81
CA ARG A 118 -13.17 -1.94 10.21
C ARG A 118 -12.03 -2.95 10.30
N TYR A 119 -12.05 -4.03 9.52
CA TYR A 119 -10.97 -5.01 9.47
C TYR A 119 -9.64 -4.37 9.03
N GLN A 120 -9.64 -3.68 7.89
CA GLN A 120 -8.43 -3.04 7.35
C GLN A 120 -7.87 -1.99 8.30
N ILE A 121 -8.73 -1.09 8.78
CA ILE A 121 -8.29 -0.01 9.67
C ILE A 121 -7.81 -0.54 11.03
N ALA A 122 -8.42 -1.60 11.57
CA ALA A 122 -7.97 -2.19 12.83
C ALA A 122 -6.58 -2.83 12.71
N ASN A 123 -6.31 -3.56 11.63
CA ASN A 123 -4.99 -4.16 11.40
C ASN A 123 -3.92 -3.08 11.17
N ASP A 124 -4.22 -2.04 10.37
CA ASP A 124 -3.28 -0.92 10.19
C ASP A 124 -2.97 -0.18 11.50
N ILE A 125 -3.98 0.00 12.37
CA ILE A 125 -3.77 0.59 13.70
C ILE A 125 -2.93 -0.35 14.57
N TYR A 126 -3.23 -1.64 14.58
CA TYR A 126 -2.50 -2.63 15.37
C TYR A 126 -1.01 -2.66 15.01
N ASP A 127 -0.68 -2.73 13.71
CA ASP A 127 0.70 -2.75 13.23
C ASP A 127 1.47 -1.48 13.58
N ASP A 128 0.83 -0.31 13.45
CA ASP A 128 1.43 0.96 13.80
C ASP A 128 1.63 1.11 15.33
N LEU A 129 0.71 0.57 16.14
CA LEU A 129 0.85 0.55 17.60
C LEU A 129 2.01 -0.35 18.05
N LEU A 130 2.19 -1.50 17.40
CA LEU A 130 3.32 -2.39 17.66
C LEU A 130 4.64 -1.76 17.24
N SER A 131 4.73 -1.31 15.99
CA SER A 131 5.99 -0.85 15.40
C SER A 131 6.49 0.48 15.96
N LYS A 132 5.60 1.40 16.36
CA LYS A 132 5.98 2.77 16.76
C LYS A 132 6.00 2.98 18.27
N LEU A 133 5.20 2.23 19.03
CA LEU A 133 5.04 2.44 20.46
C LEU A 133 5.47 1.22 21.30
N ASP A 134 5.80 0.09 20.66
CA ASP A 134 6.20 -1.16 21.33
C ASP A 134 5.24 -1.57 22.47
N LEU A 135 3.93 -1.37 22.24
CA LEU A 135 2.93 -1.60 23.27
C LEU A 135 2.84 -3.07 23.69
N ASN A 136 3.31 -4.01 22.85
CA ASN A 136 3.32 -5.44 23.19
C ASN A 136 4.12 -5.70 24.47
N ALA A 137 5.25 -5.01 24.66
CA ALA A 137 6.06 -5.12 25.87
C ALA A 137 5.33 -4.66 27.14
N THR A 138 4.33 -3.78 27.00
CA THR A 138 3.65 -3.13 28.14
C THR A 138 2.28 -3.77 28.48
N MET A 139 1.47 -4.11 27.47
CA MET A 139 0.09 -4.56 27.68
C MET A 139 -0.21 -5.95 27.08
N GLY A 140 0.73 -6.54 26.33
CA GLY A 140 0.56 -7.83 25.68
C GLY A 140 -0.33 -7.78 24.44
N GLU A 141 -0.05 -8.66 23.50
CA GLU A 141 -0.61 -8.66 22.14
C GLU A 141 -2.14 -8.60 22.09
N THR A 142 -2.83 -9.45 22.85
CA THR A 142 -4.30 -9.48 22.88
C THR A 142 -4.90 -8.15 23.30
N GLN A 143 -4.27 -7.44 24.25
CA GLN A 143 -4.77 -6.13 24.70
C GLN A 143 -4.53 -5.06 23.63
N VAL A 144 -3.43 -5.14 22.88
CA VAL A 144 -3.15 -4.24 21.75
C VAL A 144 -4.17 -4.47 20.63
N LYS A 145 -4.50 -5.73 20.30
CA LYS A 145 -5.55 -6.08 19.33
C LYS A 145 -6.90 -5.48 19.73
N GLU A 146 -7.33 -5.66 20.98
CA GLU A 146 -8.58 -5.09 21.49
C GLU A 146 -8.56 -3.55 21.61
N LEU A 147 -7.38 -2.95 21.83
CA LEU A 147 -7.22 -1.50 21.77
C LEU A 147 -7.41 -1.00 20.33
N ALA A 148 -6.79 -1.65 19.34
CA ALA A 148 -6.92 -1.30 17.93
C ALA A 148 -8.38 -1.40 17.46
N VAL A 149 -9.08 -2.49 17.80
CA VAL A 149 -10.53 -2.65 17.50
C VAL A 149 -11.35 -1.48 18.08
N ARG A 150 -11.16 -1.14 19.36
CA ARG A 150 -11.89 -0.03 20.00
C ARG A 150 -11.59 1.33 19.35
N LEU A 151 -10.33 1.56 18.97
CA LEU A 151 -9.93 2.78 18.27
C LEU A 151 -10.58 2.85 16.89
N THR A 152 -10.64 1.74 16.16
CA THR A 152 -11.36 1.62 14.89
C THR A 152 -12.83 1.97 15.05
N ASP A 153 -13.50 1.50 16.09
CA ASP A 153 -14.92 1.83 16.32
C ASP A 153 -15.14 3.35 16.48
N VAL A 154 -14.23 4.03 17.18
CA VAL A 154 -14.25 5.49 17.32
C VAL A 154 -14.00 6.16 15.96
N VAL A 155 -13.01 5.69 15.19
CA VAL A 155 -12.69 6.19 13.85
C VAL A 155 -13.90 6.07 12.91
N THR A 156 -14.51 4.88 12.86
CA THR A 156 -15.71 4.60 12.06
C THR A 156 -16.85 5.52 12.45
N ALA A 157 -17.10 5.72 13.75
CA ALA A 157 -18.13 6.64 14.22
C ALA A 157 -17.85 8.10 13.81
N VAL A 158 -16.58 8.54 13.83
CA VAL A 158 -16.18 9.87 13.34
C VAL A 158 -16.50 10.02 11.85
N PHE A 159 -16.27 9.00 11.03
CA PHE A 159 -16.54 9.06 9.59
C PHE A 159 -18.03 8.98 9.27
N LYS A 160 -18.78 8.09 9.93
CA LYS A 160 -20.24 7.98 9.75
C LYS A 160 -20.98 9.28 10.08
N ALA A 161 -20.49 10.04 11.06
CA ALA A 161 -21.06 11.32 11.46
C ALA A 161 -20.83 12.49 10.48
N ARG A 162 -19.93 12.36 9.49
CA ARG A 162 -19.61 13.44 8.54
C ARG A 162 -20.58 13.47 7.36
N PRO A 163 -20.76 14.59 6.66
CA PRO A 163 -21.48 14.59 5.38
C PRO A 163 -20.68 13.83 4.29
N LYS A 164 -21.38 13.40 3.22
CA LYS A 164 -20.73 12.86 2.01
C LYS A 164 -19.77 13.89 1.42
N LYS A 165 -18.73 13.42 0.74
CA LYS A 165 -17.72 14.28 0.11
C LYS A 165 -17.54 13.94 -1.37
N PRO A 166 -17.15 14.90 -2.22
CA PRO A 166 -16.73 14.60 -3.59
C PRO A 166 -15.56 13.61 -3.62
N ARG A 167 -15.50 12.75 -4.65
CA ARG A 167 -14.40 11.79 -4.85
C ARG A 167 -13.02 12.43 -4.87
N SER A 168 -12.92 13.64 -5.43
CA SER A 168 -11.67 14.40 -5.49
C SER A 168 -11.18 14.95 -4.14
N GLN A 169 -12.00 14.89 -3.08
CA GLN A 169 -11.62 15.42 -1.78
C GLN A 169 -10.91 14.37 -0.93
N ARG A 170 -9.76 14.75 -0.37
CA ARG A 170 -9.02 13.92 0.58
C ARG A 170 -9.85 13.64 1.84
N VAL A 171 -9.84 12.40 2.28
CA VAL A 171 -10.43 11.97 3.55
C VAL A 171 -9.32 11.94 4.60
N THR A 172 -9.46 12.73 5.65
CA THR A 172 -8.52 12.75 6.78
C THR A 172 -9.25 12.86 8.11
N ILE A 173 -8.65 12.33 9.17
CA ILE A 173 -9.08 12.48 10.55
C ILE A 173 -8.00 13.20 11.37
N THR A 174 -8.39 13.82 12.47
CA THR A 174 -7.50 14.53 13.40
C THR A 174 -7.67 13.98 14.81
N VAL A 175 -6.65 14.16 15.66
CA VAL A 175 -6.70 13.76 17.07
C VAL A 175 -7.85 14.45 17.81
N ALA A 176 -8.11 15.72 17.49
CA ALA A 176 -9.22 16.46 18.08
C ALA A 176 -10.60 15.84 17.74
N GLN A 177 -10.77 15.33 16.52
CA GLN A 177 -12.00 14.64 16.12
C GLN A 177 -12.16 13.30 16.84
N LEU A 178 -11.08 12.53 17.02
CA LEU A 178 -11.11 11.31 17.82
C LEU A 178 -11.47 11.60 19.27
N LYS A 179 -10.78 12.54 19.94
CA LYS A 179 -11.06 12.92 21.33
C LYS A 179 -12.52 13.35 21.51
N LYS A 180 -13.02 14.22 20.63
CA LYS A 180 -14.42 14.65 20.65
C LYS A 180 -15.40 13.49 20.52
N GLN A 181 -15.09 12.49 19.70
CA GLN A 181 -15.95 11.32 19.54
C GLN A 181 -15.87 10.39 20.75
N MET A 182 -14.69 10.19 21.35
CA MET A 182 -14.53 9.44 22.59
C MET A 182 -15.30 10.08 23.74
N ASP A 183 -15.22 11.41 23.89
CA ASP A 183 -15.97 12.16 24.90
C ASP A 183 -17.48 11.96 24.70
N LYS A 184 -17.95 11.99 23.45
CA LYS A 184 -19.35 11.76 23.09
C LYS A 184 -19.83 10.35 23.44
N THR A 185 -18.97 9.34 23.37
CA THR A 185 -19.29 7.94 23.69
C THR A 185 -18.98 7.57 25.14
N GLY A 186 -18.56 8.53 25.97
CA GLY A 186 -18.22 8.29 27.38
C GLY A 186 -16.92 7.50 27.59
N LEU A 187 -16.06 7.43 26.57
CA LEU A 187 -14.75 6.79 26.68
C LEU A 187 -13.73 7.76 27.26
N ARG A 188 -12.92 7.27 28.21
CA ARG A 188 -11.77 8.04 28.70
C ARG A 188 -10.75 8.19 27.56
N PRO A 189 -10.24 9.41 27.28
CA PRO A 189 -9.25 9.60 26.24
C PRO A 189 -7.97 8.83 26.55
N TYR A 190 -7.45 8.13 25.53
CA TYR A 190 -6.15 7.47 25.58
C TYR A 190 -5.01 8.48 25.54
N ASP A 191 -3.79 7.99 25.81
CA ASP A 191 -2.58 8.80 25.70
C ASP A 191 -2.44 9.42 24.30
N ASN A 192 -1.91 10.63 24.28
CA ASN A 192 -1.88 11.43 23.06
C ASN A 192 -1.06 10.77 21.95
N ASP A 193 -0.06 9.96 22.31
CA ASP A 193 0.79 9.25 21.36
C ASP A 193 0.05 8.08 20.72
N ILE A 194 -0.76 7.33 21.48
CA ILE A 194 -1.68 6.32 20.93
C ILE A 194 -2.60 6.98 19.90
N LEU A 195 -3.25 8.09 20.27
CA LEU A 195 -4.18 8.79 19.38
C LEU A 195 -3.50 9.36 18.12
N LYS A 196 -2.27 9.88 18.23
CA LYS A 196 -1.50 10.35 17.08
C LYS A 196 -1.13 9.19 16.16
N THR A 197 -0.70 8.06 16.71
CA THR A 197 -0.38 6.85 15.96
C THR A 197 -1.61 6.34 15.22
N THR A 198 -2.76 6.25 15.88
CA THR A 198 -4.05 5.89 15.25
C THR A 198 -4.40 6.80 14.09
N VAL A 199 -4.33 8.12 14.29
CA VAL A 199 -4.62 9.10 13.22
C VAL A 199 -3.64 8.97 12.06
N GLY A 200 -2.37 8.70 12.36
CA GLY A 200 -1.33 8.44 11.38
C GLY A 200 -1.65 7.23 10.52
N ALA A 201 -1.95 6.08 11.15
CA ALA A 201 -2.32 4.84 10.47
C ALA A 201 -3.52 5.04 9.52
N VAL A 202 -4.61 5.60 10.05
CA VAL A 202 -5.84 5.85 9.27
C VAL A 202 -5.60 6.79 8.09
N ASN A 203 -4.93 7.93 8.32
CA ASN A 203 -4.68 8.89 7.26
C ASN A 203 -3.71 8.39 6.20
N LYS A 204 -2.76 7.53 6.59
CA LYS A 204 -1.86 6.83 5.67
C LYS A 204 -2.69 5.90 4.80
N ARG A 205 -3.48 4.99 5.39
CA ARG A 205 -4.29 4.02 4.63
C ARG A 205 -5.22 4.69 3.63
N LEU A 206 -6.01 5.66 4.07
CA LEU A 206 -6.95 6.39 3.22
C LEU A 206 -6.29 7.30 2.16
N SER A 207 -4.97 7.46 2.20
CA SER A 207 -4.24 8.19 1.16
C SER A 207 -3.67 7.29 0.05
N PHE A 208 -3.59 5.98 0.29
CA PHE A 208 -3.11 5.00 -0.67
C PHE A 208 -4.21 4.10 -1.22
N ASP A 209 -5.27 3.88 -0.43
CA ASP A 209 -6.37 2.98 -0.76
C ASP A 209 -7.63 3.81 -1.11
N ASP A 210 -7.85 3.98 -2.42
CA ASP A 210 -8.98 4.75 -2.94
C ASP A 210 -10.33 4.04 -2.72
N GLU A 211 -10.33 2.72 -2.60
CA GLU A 211 -11.53 1.92 -2.35
C GLU A 211 -12.04 2.15 -0.93
N LEU A 212 -11.16 2.00 0.08
CA LEU A 212 -11.50 2.35 1.47
C LEU A 212 -11.86 3.83 1.63
N ALA A 213 -11.18 4.72 0.91
CA ALA A 213 -11.54 6.13 0.92
C ALA A 213 -12.94 6.36 0.33
N ASP A 214 -13.32 5.64 -0.71
CA ASP A 214 -14.64 5.73 -1.34
C ASP A 214 -15.76 5.27 -0.44
N ILE A 215 -15.57 4.22 0.39
CA ILE A 215 -16.52 3.83 1.43
C ILE A 215 -16.89 5.03 2.31
N VAL A 216 -15.88 5.77 2.76
CA VAL A 216 -16.07 6.97 3.60
C VAL A 216 -16.74 8.11 2.82
N ARG A 217 -16.31 8.37 1.58
CA ARG A 217 -16.81 9.49 0.76
C ARG A 217 -18.28 9.29 0.36
N GLN A 218 -18.61 8.08 -0.08
CA GLN A 218 -19.93 7.71 -0.63
C GLN A 218 -20.89 7.20 0.43
N LYS A 219 -20.39 6.79 1.60
CA LYS A 219 -21.15 6.18 2.70
C LYS A 219 -21.83 4.86 2.30
N THR A 220 -21.09 3.99 1.63
CA THR A 220 -21.54 2.67 1.20
C THR A 220 -21.45 1.61 2.31
N TRP A 221 -21.44 2.02 3.59
CA TRP A 221 -21.23 1.18 4.78
C TRP A 221 -21.99 -0.16 4.83
N ASN A 222 -23.18 -0.22 4.20
CA ASN A 222 -24.06 -1.39 4.22
C ASN A 222 -24.06 -2.15 2.89
N ASP A 223 -23.28 -1.71 1.91
CA ASP A 223 -23.16 -2.37 0.62
C ASP A 223 -22.37 -3.67 0.84
N ILE A 224 -22.76 -4.71 0.12
CA ILE A 224 -22.10 -6.02 0.19
C ILE A 224 -20.75 -5.87 -0.51
N TYR A 225 -19.71 -6.30 0.18
CA TYR A 225 -18.33 -6.27 -0.31
C TYR A 225 -18.10 -7.37 -1.35
#